data_AF-A0AAV7CRX7-F1
#
_entry.id   AF-A0AAV7CRX7-F1
#
_cell.length_a   1.000
_cell.length_b   1.000
_cell.length_c   1.000
_cell.angle_alpha   90.00
_cell.angle_beta   90.00
_cell.angle_gamma   90.00
#
_symmetry.space_group_name_H-M   'P 1'
#
loop_
_entity.id
_entity.type
_entity.pdbx_description
1 polymer ?
#
loop_
_entity_poly.entity_id
_entity_poly.type
_entity_poly.pdbx_seq_one_letter_code
_entity_poly.pdbx_strand_id
1 'polypeptide(L)'
;MAENGTDCEQRRVGMPKEQHNGSFTDASLLNEKKQRDREERQSIVLWRKPFITLQYFFLETLINLKEWSLKLWHRRGMVGSLMLLVSLLTVAYYIEGAHQQYVQYVEKKFLWCAYWVGLGILSSVGLGTGLHTFLLYLGPHIASVTLAAYECNSVNFPEPPYPDEIICPEEESVEGSISLWTIISKVRLEACMWGAGTAIGELPPYFMARAARLSGAEPDDEEYEEFEEMLEHAQTAQVGMTILYLNLTLFPP
;
A
#
# COMPACT_ATOMS: atom_id res chain seq x y z
N MET A 1 60.28 14.15 -31.70
CA MET A 1 60.57 15.20 -30.70
C MET A 1 60.51 14.51 -29.34
N ALA A 2 61.58 13.80 -28.93
CA ALA A 2 62.83 14.29 -28.31
C ALA A 2 62.53 14.90 -26.93
N GLU A 3 62.78 14.13 -25.85
CA GLU A 3 63.87 14.29 -24.85
C GLU A 3 63.64 15.48 -23.90
N ASN A 4 63.92 15.53 -22.60
CA ASN A 4 64.78 14.81 -21.64
C ASN A 4 64.17 15.14 -20.24
N GLY A 5 64.24 14.35 -19.17
CA GLY A 5 65.42 13.74 -18.58
C GLY A 5 65.80 14.51 -17.30
N THR A 6 65.73 13.87 -16.13
CA THR A 6 66.80 13.86 -15.11
C THR A 6 66.42 12.96 -13.94
N ASP A 7 67.26 11.95 -13.76
CA ASP A 7 67.37 11.02 -12.65
C ASP A 7 67.92 11.72 -11.38
N CYS A 8 67.50 11.27 -10.20
CA CYS A 8 68.25 11.52 -8.97
C CYS A 8 68.02 10.35 -7.98
N GLU A 9 68.86 9.33 -8.08
CA GLU A 9 69.16 8.42 -6.97
C GLU A 9 69.68 9.19 -5.74
N GLN A 10 69.07 9.01 -4.56
CA GLN A 10 69.75 8.41 -3.39
C GLN A 10 68.94 8.43 -2.09
N ARG A 11 69.09 7.31 -1.36
CA ARG A 11 69.14 7.17 0.10
C ARG A 11 67.84 6.77 0.81
N ARG A 12 67.79 5.45 1.12
CA ARG A 12 66.99 4.83 2.18
C ARG A 12 67.07 5.63 3.49
N VAL A 13 65.91 5.94 4.05
CA VAL A 13 65.71 5.98 5.50
C VAL A 13 64.46 5.14 5.79
N GLY A 14 64.65 4.05 6.52
CA GLY A 14 63.57 3.14 6.87
C GLY A 14 62.53 3.82 7.74
N MET A 15 61.29 3.88 7.25
CA MET A 15 60.14 4.14 8.11
C MET A 15 59.83 2.84 8.87
N PRO A 16 59.64 2.89 10.20
CA PRO A 16 59.25 1.73 10.97
C PRO A 16 57.90 1.23 10.46
N LYS A 17 57.78 -0.09 10.29
CA LYS A 17 56.48 -0.76 10.11
C LYS A 17 55.62 -0.43 11.33
N GLU A 18 54.75 0.57 11.20
CA GLU A 18 53.62 0.71 12.10
C GLU A 18 52.71 -0.48 11.84
N GLN A 19 52.61 -1.35 12.84
CA GLN A 19 51.75 -2.51 12.81
C GLN A 19 50.30 -2.03 12.67
N HIS A 20 49.71 -2.31 11.52
CA HIS A 20 48.27 -2.18 11.29
C HIS A 20 47.53 -3.31 12.02
N ASN A 21 47.66 -3.37 13.35
CA ASN A 21 47.00 -4.35 14.22
C ASN A 21 45.75 -3.77 14.92
N GLY A 22 45.41 -2.49 14.68
CA GLY A 22 44.25 -1.83 15.31
C GLY A 22 42.95 -1.91 14.52
N SER A 23 43.00 -2.03 13.19
CA SER A 23 41.83 -1.94 12.31
C SER A 23 40.85 -3.13 12.46
N PHE A 24 41.38 -4.34 12.65
CA PHE A 24 40.55 -5.55 12.69
C PHE A 24 39.80 -5.71 14.03
N THR A 25 40.44 -5.32 15.13
CA THR A 25 39.89 -5.44 16.49
C THR A 25 38.79 -4.42 16.76
N ASP A 26 38.94 -3.20 16.24
CA ASP A 26 37.88 -2.18 16.32
C ASP A 26 36.67 -2.56 15.44
N ALA A 27 36.92 -3.13 14.25
CA ALA A 27 35.85 -3.64 13.38
C ALA A 27 35.10 -4.81 14.01
N SER A 28 35.79 -5.76 14.66
CA SER A 28 35.15 -6.88 15.35
C SER A 28 34.34 -6.43 16.56
N LEU A 29 34.87 -5.51 17.38
CA LEU A 29 34.15 -4.98 18.55
C LEU A 29 32.92 -4.16 18.17
N LEU A 30 32.99 -3.40 17.07
CA LEU A 30 31.87 -2.62 16.57
C LEU A 30 30.78 -3.53 16.00
N ASN A 31 31.15 -4.65 15.36
CA ASN A 31 30.22 -5.69 14.94
C ASN A 31 29.58 -6.41 16.13
N GLU A 32 30.34 -6.80 17.16
CA GLU A 32 29.76 -7.42 18.37
C GLU A 32 28.80 -6.48 19.11
N LYS A 33 29.11 -5.18 19.16
CA LYS A 33 28.22 -4.17 19.74
C LYS A 33 26.96 -3.99 18.91
N LYS A 34 27.10 -3.94 17.58
CA LYS A 34 25.97 -3.87 16.63
C LYS A 34 25.08 -5.11 16.74
N GLN A 35 25.66 -6.29 16.93
CA GLN A 35 24.93 -7.55 17.07
C GLN A 35 24.17 -7.63 18.40
N ARG A 36 24.78 -7.18 19.50
CA ARG A 36 24.10 -7.03 20.79
C ARG A 36 22.96 -6.02 20.75
N ASP A 37 23.18 -4.86 20.12
CA ASP A 37 22.14 -3.85 19.92
C ASP A 37 20.99 -4.38 19.04
N ARG A 38 21.25 -5.32 18.11
CA ARG A 38 20.23 -6.02 17.30
C ARG A 38 19.42 -7.01 18.13
N GLU A 39 20.09 -7.87 18.90
CA GLU A 39 19.43 -8.81 19.82
C GLU A 39 18.56 -8.08 20.84
N GLU A 40 19.03 -6.93 21.33
CA GLU A 40 18.23 -6.06 22.21
C GLU A 40 17.01 -5.49 21.48
N ARG A 41 17.13 -5.01 20.23
CA ARG A 41 16.00 -4.54 19.41
C ARG A 41 14.97 -5.65 19.12
N GLN A 42 15.43 -6.84 18.76
CA GLN A 42 14.59 -8.03 18.54
C GLN A 42 13.89 -8.47 19.83
N SER A 43 14.47 -8.20 21.01
CA SER A 43 13.84 -8.50 22.30
C SER A 43 12.73 -7.52 22.69
N ILE A 44 12.62 -6.35 22.03
CA ILE A 44 11.58 -5.34 22.26
C ILE A 44 10.32 -5.74 21.49
N VAL A 45 9.78 -6.91 21.82
CA VAL A 45 8.48 -7.35 21.32
C VAL A 45 7.41 -6.79 22.26
N LEU A 46 6.32 -6.27 21.68
CA LEU A 46 5.19 -5.72 22.43
C LEU A 46 4.66 -6.70 23.50
N TRP A 47 4.73 -8.00 23.21
CA TRP A 47 4.32 -9.09 24.10
C TRP A 47 5.32 -9.45 25.20
N ARG A 48 6.62 -9.14 25.05
CA ARG A 48 7.66 -9.53 26.01
C ARG A 48 7.88 -8.48 27.09
N LYS A 49 7.78 -7.20 26.74
CA LYS A 49 7.96 -6.05 27.66
C LYS A 49 6.95 -4.92 27.38
N PRO A 50 5.64 -5.14 27.60
CA PRO A 50 4.57 -4.25 27.13
C PRO A 50 4.71 -2.81 27.65
N PHE A 51 5.06 -2.62 28.92
CA PHE A 51 5.15 -1.28 29.52
C PHE A 51 6.36 -0.48 29.02
N ILE A 52 7.50 -1.13 28.79
CA ILE A 52 8.73 -0.47 28.35
C ILE A 52 8.62 -0.10 26.87
N THR A 53 8.16 -1.03 26.03
CA THR A 53 7.92 -0.78 24.60
C THR A 53 6.92 0.35 24.39
N LEU A 54 5.85 0.38 25.18
CA LEU A 54 4.83 1.43 25.13
C LEU A 54 5.40 2.79 25.55
N GLN A 55 6.21 2.87 26.62
CA GLN A 55 6.88 4.11 27.01
C GLN A 55 7.82 4.66 25.94
N TYR A 56 8.66 3.81 25.33
CA TYR A 56 9.54 4.23 24.24
C TYR A 56 8.75 4.67 23.01
N PHE A 57 7.69 3.94 22.65
CA PHE A 57 6.79 4.32 21.56
C PHE A 57 6.16 5.69 21.80
N PHE A 58 5.62 5.94 23.01
CA PHE A 58 5.05 7.25 23.35
C PHE A 58 6.09 8.36 23.31
N LEU A 59 7.30 8.13 23.80
CA LEU A 59 8.37 9.11 23.77
C LEU A 59 8.78 9.47 22.33
N GLU A 60 9.00 8.47 21.48
CA GLU A 60 9.33 8.64 20.07
C GLU A 60 8.20 9.35 19.31
N THR A 61 6.95 8.99 19.61
CA THR A 61 5.77 9.65 19.05
C THR A 61 5.72 11.12 19.46
N LEU A 62 6.01 11.45 20.73
CA LEU A 62 6.05 12.83 21.21
C LEU A 62 7.19 13.65 20.60
N ILE A 63 8.38 13.06 20.42
CA ILE A 63 9.51 13.72 19.76
C ILE A 63 9.16 14.05 18.31
N ASN A 64 8.64 13.05 17.57
CA ASN A 64 8.18 13.26 16.21
C ASN A 64 7.07 14.30 16.15
N LEU A 65 6.05 14.22 17.01
CA LEU A 65 4.97 15.20 17.09
C LEU A 65 5.51 16.62 17.34
N LYS A 66 6.52 16.77 18.21
CA LYS A 66 7.17 18.06 18.45
C LYS A 66 7.88 18.56 17.19
N GLU A 67 8.65 17.72 16.51
CA GLU A 67 9.33 18.09 15.26
C GLU A 67 8.35 18.49 14.16
N TRP A 68 7.30 17.70 13.96
CA TRP A 68 6.21 18.01 13.04
C TRP A 68 5.51 19.30 13.43
N SER A 69 5.20 19.53 14.71
CA SER A 69 4.57 20.75 15.17
C SER A 69 5.44 21.99 14.93
N LEU A 70 6.76 21.89 15.08
CA LEU A 70 7.69 22.97 14.78
C LEU A 70 7.77 23.25 13.28
N LYS A 71 7.82 22.20 12.44
CA LYS A 71 7.75 22.34 10.97
C LYS A 71 6.43 22.97 10.54
N LEU A 72 5.32 22.56 11.15
CA LEU A 72 3.98 23.07 10.90
C LEU A 72 3.88 24.54 11.34
N TRP A 73 4.45 24.88 12.49
CA TRP A 73 4.53 26.24 13.01
C TRP A 73 5.40 27.14 12.13
N HIS A 74 6.48 26.61 11.56
CA HIS A 74 7.29 27.35 10.61
C HIS A 74 6.52 27.69 9.33
N ARG A 75 5.54 26.85 8.95
CA ARG A 75 4.59 27.09 7.85
C ARG A 75 3.22 27.61 8.32
N ARG A 76 3.17 28.37 9.43
CA ARG A 76 1.94 28.89 10.06
C ARG A 76 0.97 29.58 9.10
N GLY A 77 1.47 30.25 8.06
CA GLY A 77 0.62 30.87 7.03
C GLY A 77 -0.17 29.87 6.19
N MET A 78 0.49 28.79 5.73
CA MET A 78 -0.14 27.72 4.96
C MET A 78 -1.17 26.95 5.81
N VAL A 79 -0.83 26.68 7.06
CA VAL A 79 -1.68 25.97 8.01
C VAL A 79 -2.88 26.82 8.40
N GLY A 80 -2.67 28.12 8.64
CA GLY A 80 -3.73 29.08 8.91
C GLY A 80 -4.68 29.23 7.71
N SER A 81 -4.14 29.29 6.49
CA SER A 81 -4.94 29.31 5.26
C SER A 81 -5.77 28.03 5.09
N LEU A 82 -5.17 26.86 5.32
CA LEU A 82 -5.88 25.58 5.27
C LEU A 82 -6.97 25.50 6.36
N MET A 83 -6.68 25.90 7.59
CA MET A 83 -7.64 25.95 8.69
C MET A 83 -8.80 26.90 8.41
N LEU A 84 -8.51 28.09 7.85
CA LEU A 84 -9.53 29.04 7.42
C LEU A 84 -10.41 28.44 6.31
N LEU A 85 -9.80 27.82 5.30
CA LEU A 85 -10.52 27.16 4.21
C LEU A 85 -11.43 26.05 4.74
N VAL A 86 -10.93 25.17 5.61
CA VAL A 86 -11.71 24.09 6.23
C VAL A 86 -12.84 24.66 7.09
N SER A 87 -12.58 25.71 7.86
CA SER A 87 -13.61 26.39 8.66
C SER A 87 -14.70 26.99 7.77
N LEU A 88 -14.34 27.65 6.68
CA LEU A 88 -15.30 28.19 5.71
C LEU A 88 -16.13 27.09 5.05
N LEU A 89 -15.52 25.97 4.66
CA LEU A 89 -16.21 24.81 4.12
C LEU A 89 -17.15 24.15 5.13
N THR A 90 -16.73 24.10 6.40
CA THR A 90 -17.55 23.56 7.50
C THR A 90 -18.75 24.46 7.77
N VAL A 91 -18.55 25.78 7.81
CA VAL A 91 -19.65 26.74 7.93
C VAL A 91 -20.60 26.63 6.73
N ALA A 92 -20.08 26.51 5.51
CA ALA A 92 -20.90 26.27 4.32
C ALA A 92 -21.68 24.94 4.38
N TYR A 93 -21.12 23.91 5.00
CA TYR A 93 -21.80 22.62 5.23
C TYR A 93 -22.93 22.72 6.26
N TYR A 94 -22.75 23.51 7.34
CA TYR A 94 -23.78 23.69 8.38
C TYR A 94 -24.91 24.66 7.98
N ILE A 95 -24.67 25.56 7.04
CA ILE A 95 -25.71 26.47 6.56
C ILE A 95 -26.71 25.67 5.71
N GLU A 96 -27.95 25.59 6.16
CA GLU A 96 -29.04 24.98 5.38
C GLU A 96 -29.36 25.85 4.16
N GLY A 97 -29.28 25.26 2.96
CA GLY A 97 -29.56 25.95 1.70
C GLY A 97 -29.76 25.00 0.53
N ALA A 98 -29.95 25.54 -0.68
CA ALA A 98 -30.15 24.73 -1.90
C ALA A 98 -28.96 23.80 -2.21
N HIS A 99 -27.76 24.15 -1.72
CA HIS A 99 -26.55 23.32 -1.82
C HIS A 99 -26.61 22.05 -0.96
N GLN A 100 -27.52 21.95 0.01
CA GLN A 100 -27.64 20.78 0.89
C GLN A 100 -28.00 19.51 0.11
N GLN A 101 -28.74 19.63 -1.00
CA GLN A 101 -29.03 18.49 -1.88
C GLN A 101 -27.76 17.93 -2.54
N TYR A 102 -26.85 18.83 -2.95
CA TYR A 102 -25.56 18.44 -3.53
C TYR A 102 -24.64 17.83 -2.46
N VAL A 103 -24.61 18.41 -1.26
CA VAL A 103 -23.82 17.90 -0.13
C VAL A 103 -24.25 16.48 0.24
N GLN A 104 -25.55 16.22 0.38
CA GLN A 104 -26.07 14.88 0.68
C GLN A 104 -25.78 13.88 -0.45
N TYR A 105 -25.85 14.32 -1.71
CA TYR A 105 -25.48 13.49 -2.86
C TYR A 105 -23.99 13.12 -2.82
N VAL A 106 -23.11 14.10 -2.59
CA VAL A 106 -21.66 13.88 -2.49
C VAL A 106 -21.33 12.98 -1.30
N GLU A 107 -21.96 13.19 -0.15
CA GLU A 107 -21.76 12.35 1.04
C GLU A 107 -22.13 10.90 0.77
N LYS A 108 -23.31 10.65 0.18
CA LYS A 108 -23.73 9.30 -0.21
C LYS A 108 -22.75 8.66 -1.20
N LYS A 109 -22.35 9.38 -2.25
CA LYS A 109 -21.39 8.87 -3.25
C LYS A 109 -20.00 8.66 -2.65
N PHE A 110 -19.57 9.50 -1.73
CA PHE A 110 -18.30 9.37 -1.03
C PHE A 110 -18.29 8.16 -0.10
N LEU A 111 -19.31 7.97 0.73
CA LEU A 111 -19.44 6.79 1.60
C LEU A 111 -19.52 5.50 0.78
N TRP A 112 -20.26 5.53 -0.32
CA TRP A 112 -20.34 4.40 -1.26
C TRP A 112 -18.97 4.08 -1.89
N CYS A 113 -18.24 5.11 -2.33
CA CYS A 113 -16.88 4.95 -2.85
C CYS A 113 -15.93 4.41 -1.78
N ALA A 114 -15.94 5.00 -0.59
CA ALA A 114 -15.11 4.59 0.54
C ALA A 114 -15.41 3.15 0.97
N TYR A 115 -16.66 2.70 0.89
CA TYR A 115 -17.06 1.32 1.12
C TYR A 115 -16.39 0.36 0.13
N TRP A 116 -16.46 0.64 -1.18
CA TRP A 116 -15.84 -0.20 -2.21
C TRP A 116 -14.30 -0.18 -2.16
N VAL A 117 -13.71 0.99 -1.93
CA VAL A 117 -12.27 1.13 -1.71
C VAL A 117 -11.84 0.37 -0.45
N GLY A 118 -12.58 0.51 0.65
CA GLY A 118 -12.31 -0.18 1.91
C GLY A 118 -12.38 -1.70 1.78
N LEU A 119 -13.41 -2.23 1.09
CA LEU A 119 -13.49 -3.64 0.73
C LEU A 119 -12.28 -4.11 -0.08
N GLY A 120 -11.83 -3.29 -1.05
CA GLY A 120 -10.61 -3.56 -1.83
C GLY A 120 -9.35 -3.61 -0.97
N ILE A 121 -9.18 -2.67 -0.03
CA ILE A 121 -8.04 -2.64 0.90
C ILE A 121 -8.07 -3.89 1.80
N LEU A 122 -9.21 -4.19 2.40
CA LEU A 122 -9.42 -5.38 3.23
C LEU A 122 -9.16 -6.67 2.45
N SER A 123 -9.47 -6.69 1.16
CA SER A 123 -9.16 -7.82 0.28
C SER A 123 -7.67 -8.04 0.05
N SER A 124 -6.85 -6.98 0.02
CA SER A 124 -5.39 -7.07 -0.13
C SER A 124 -4.65 -7.31 1.19
N VAL A 125 -5.14 -6.73 2.28
CA VAL A 125 -4.49 -6.80 3.61
C VAL A 125 -4.96 -8.03 4.39
N GLY A 126 -6.19 -8.50 4.17
CA GLY A 126 -6.81 -9.59 4.92
C GLY A 126 -6.51 -10.99 4.37
N LEU A 127 -5.61 -11.71 5.04
CA LEU A 127 -5.54 -13.18 5.10
C LEU A 127 -5.37 -13.93 3.75
N GLY A 128 -4.62 -13.38 2.80
CA GLY A 128 -3.97 -14.16 1.75
C GLY A 128 -4.84 -14.74 0.62
N THR A 129 -6.13 -14.40 0.53
CA THR A 129 -6.96 -14.80 -0.62
C THR A 129 -7.83 -13.65 -1.12
N GLY A 130 -7.23 -12.65 -1.76
CA GLY A 130 -7.98 -11.54 -2.38
C GLY A 130 -9.06 -12.00 -3.38
N LEU A 131 -8.88 -13.20 -3.97
CA LEU A 131 -9.88 -13.88 -4.77
C LEU A 131 -11.13 -14.28 -3.96
N HIS A 132 -10.96 -14.74 -2.71
CA HIS A 132 -12.08 -15.14 -1.86
C HIS A 132 -12.95 -13.94 -1.49
N THR A 133 -12.33 -12.82 -1.13
CA THR A 133 -13.06 -11.57 -0.84
C THR A 133 -13.77 -11.06 -2.09
N PHE A 134 -13.14 -11.13 -3.27
CA PHE A 134 -13.80 -10.83 -4.55
C PHE A 134 -15.07 -11.69 -4.76
N LEU A 135 -14.99 -13.00 -4.53
CA LEU A 135 -16.12 -13.92 -4.68
C LEU A 135 -17.25 -13.70 -3.66
N LEU A 136 -16.96 -13.11 -2.50
CA LEU A 136 -17.98 -12.86 -1.47
C LEU A 136 -18.72 -11.53 -1.63
N TYR A 137 -18.05 -10.48 -2.13
CA TYR A 137 -18.67 -9.16 -2.21
C TYR A 137 -18.83 -8.67 -3.66
N LEU A 138 -17.77 -8.63 -4.48
CA LEU A 138 -17.88 -8.06 -5.84
C LEU A 138 -18.60 -9.00 -6.80
N GLY A 139 -18.26 -10.29 -6.75
CA GLY A 139 -18.81 -11.31 -7.65
C GLY A 139 -20.34 -11.39 -7.58
N PRO A 140 -20.92 -11.58 -6.38
CA PRO A 140 -22.38 -11.62 -6.21
C PRO A 140 -23.05 -10.31 -6.59
N HIS A 141 -22.41 -9.17 -6.33
CA HIS A 141 -22.91 -7.86 -6.75
C HIS A 141 -22.99 -7.73 -8.28
N ILE A 142 -21.91 -8.05 -9.01
CA ILE A 142 -21.91 -8.04 -10.48
C ILE A 142 -22.95 -9.02 -11.02
N ALA A 143 -23.04 -10.22 -10.45
CA ALA A 143 -24.02 -11.23 -10.84
C ALA A 143 -25.46 -10.72 -10.66
N SER A 144 -25.79 -10.14 -9.51
CA SER A 144 -27.13 -9.60 -9.22
C SER A 144 -27.53 -8.48 -10.18
N VAL A 145 -26.61 -7.55 -10.49
CA VAL A 145 -26.86 -6.45 -11.43
C VAL A 145 -27.02 -6.97 -12.86
N THR A 146 -26.23 -7.96 -13.26
CA THR A 146 -26.35 -8.59 -14.60
C THR A 146 -27.68 -9.33 -14.74
N LEU A 147 -28.11 -10.08 -13.71
CA LEU A 147 -29.37 -10.82 -13.71
C LEU A 147 -30.57 -9.87 -13.78
N ALA A 148 -30.59 -8.86 -12.92
CA ALA A 148 -31.64 -7.84 -12.92
C ALA A 148 -31.70 -7.08 -14.26
N ALA A 149 -30.55 -6.80 -14.88
CA ALA A 149 -30.50 -6.18 -16.20
C ALA A 149 -31.23 -7.05 -17.24
N TYR A 150 -30.86 -8.33 -17.35
CA TYR A 150 -31.48 -9.23 -18.34
C TYR A 150 -32.98 -9.46 -18.08
N GLU A 151 -33.42 -9.51 -16.84
CA GLU A 151 -34.84 -9.71 -16.51
C GLU A 151 -35.69 -8.46 -16.76
N CYS A 152 -35.21 -7.28 -16.38
CA CYS A 152 -35.98 -6.04 -16.46
C CYS A 152 -35.79 -5.26 -17.77
N ASN A 153 -34.94 -5.72 -18.70
CA ASN A 153 -34.56 -4.98 -19.91
C ASN A 153 -34.12 -3.52 -19.66
N SER A 154 -33.59 -3.24 -18.46
CA SER A 154 -33.18 -1.91 -18.01
C SER A 154 -31.94 -1.99 -17.14
N VAL A 155 -31.17 -0.90 -17.06
CA VAL A 155 -30.05 -0.74 -16.10
C VAL A 155 -30.36 0.31 -15.02
N ASN A 156 -31.58 0.85 -15.03
CA ASN A 156 -32.06 1.84 -14.08
C ASN A 156 -32.63 1.15 -12.84
N PHE A 157 -31.74 0.65 -12.00
CA PHE A 157 -32.09 0.06 -10.70
C PHE A 157 -32.01 1.09 -9.58
N PRO A 158 -32.79 0.93 -8.50
CA PRO A 158 -32.57 1.68 -7.27
C PRO A 158 -31.11 1.51 -6.79
N GLU A 159 -30.56 2.56 -6.20
CA GLU A 159 -29.25 2.50 -5.57
C GLU A 159 -29.26 1.46 -4.44
N PRO A 160 -28.13 0.76 -4.16
CA PRO A 160 -28.07 -0.20 -3.07
C PRO A 160 -28.50 0.44 -1.74
N PRO A 161 -29.25 -0.27 -0.89
CA PRO A 161 -29.50 -1.71 -0.90
C PRO A 161 -30.52 -2.15 -1.96
N TYR A 162 -30.16 -3.15 -2.75
CA TYR A 162 -31.09 -3.80 -3.67
C TYR A 162 -32.11 -4.61 -2.85
N PRO A 163 -33.41 -4.51 -3.16
CA PRO A 163 -34.40 -5.40 -2.56
C PRO A 163 -34.09 -6.87 -2.87
N ASP A 164 -34.49 -7.78 -1.97
CA ASP A 164 -34.35 -9.24 -2.19
C ASP A 164 -35.18 -9.73 -3.39
N GLU A 165 -36.17 -8.93 -3.80
CA GLU A 165 -37.01 -9.16 -4.97
C GLU A 165 -36.66 -8.17 -6.09
N ILE A 166 -36.53 -8.66 -7.32
CA ILE A 166 -36.20 -7.85 -8.50
C ILE A 166 -37.42 -6.99 -8.86
N ILE A 167 -37.40 -5.71 -8.45
CA ILE A 167 -38.45 -4.74 -8.79
C ILE A 167 -38.03 -4.02 -10.07
N CYS A 168 -38.71 -4.31 -11.18
CA CYS A 168 -38.50 -3.63 -12.44
C CYS A 168 -39.18 -2.24 -12.44
N PRO A 169 -38.58 -1.22 -13.08
CA PRO A 169 -39.23 0.09 -13.24
C PRO A 169 -40.52 -0.01 -14.06
N GLU A 170 -41.54 0.78 -13.70
CA GLU A 170 -42.86 0.80 -14.36
C GLU A 170 -42.86 1.45 -15.76
N GLU A 171 -41.75 2.09 -16.17
CA GLU A 171 -41.64 2.70 -17.49
C GLU A 171 -41.24 1.65 -18.54
N GLU A 172 -42.13 1.43 -19.52
CA GLU A 172 -41.88 0.58 -20.69
C GLU A 172 -40.52 0.90 -21.31
N SER A 173 -39.57 -0.04 -21.19
CA SER A 173 -38.27 0.05 -21.82
C SER A 173 -38.44 0.07 -23.33
N VAL A 174 -37.87 1.10 -23.98
CA VAL A 174 -37.61 1.15 -25.42
C VAL A 174 -37.10 -0.21 -25.89
N GLU A 175 -37.68 -0.77 -26.97
CA GLU A 175 -37.34 -2.04 -27.62
C GLU A 175 -35.86 -2.09 -28.09
N GLY A 176 -34.93 -2.18 -27.15
CA GLY A 176 -33.51 -2.29 -27.39
C GLY A 176 -32.96 -3.43 -26.54
N SER A 177 -32.42 -4.45 -27.18
CA SER A 177 -31.70 -5.51 -26.48
C SER A 177 -30.58 -4.90 -25.63
N ILE A 178 -30.54 -5.23 -24.34
CA ILE A 178 -29.44 -4.77 -23.49
C ILE A 178 -28.14 -5.33 -24.01
N SER A 179 -27.19 -4.44 -24.27
CA SER A 179 -25.83 -4.83 -24.60
C SER A 179 -25.04 -5.13 -23.33
N LEU A 180 -24.14 -6.12 -23.39
CA LEU A 180 -23.17 -6.40 -22.32
C LEU A 180 -22.38 -5.14 -21.92
N TRP A 181 -22.13 -4.24 -22.87
CA TRP A 181 -21.46 -2.98 -22.63
C TRP A 181 -22.24 -2.04 -21.69
N THR A 182 -23.57 -2.03 -21.81
CA THR A 182 -24.47 -1.26 -20.92
C THR A 182 -24.40 -1.79 -19.48
N ILE A 183 -24.24 -3.09 -19.31
CA ILE A 183 -24.13 -3.73 -17.99
C ILE A 183 -22.75 -3.43 -17.39
N ILE A 184 -21.68 -3.60 -18.18
CA ILE A 184 -20.30 -3.32 -17.75
C ILE A 184 -20.15 -1.84 -17.36
N SER A 185 -20.75 -0.91 -18.10
CA SER A 185 -20.66 0.51 -17.77
C SER A 185 -21.34 0.85 -16.45
N LYS A 186 -22.35 0.07 -16.02
CA LYS A 186 -23.05 0.26 -14.75
C LYS A 186 -22.22 -0.17 -13.54
N VAL A 187 -21.51 -1.30 -13.62
CA VAL A 187 -20.69 -1.87 -12.53
C VAL A 187 -19.22 -1.40 -12.55
N ARG A 188 -18.84 -0.61 -13.57
CA ARG A 188 -17.46 -0.19 -13.78
C ARG A 188 -16.92 0.62 -12.61
N LEU A 189 -17.72 1.50 -12.02
CA LEU A 189 -17.24 2.38 -10.95
C LEU A 189 -16.97 1.58 -9.67
N GLU A 190 -17.85 0.66 -9.33
CA GLU A 190 -17.74 -0.30 -8.23
C GLU A 190 -16.46 -1.13 -8.37
N ALA A 191 -16.27 -1.73 -9.55
CA ALA A 191 -15.10 -2.55 -9.85
C ALA A 191 -13.79 -1.72 -9.86
N CYS A 192 -13.82 -0.50 -10.40
CA CYS A 192 -12.65 0.38 -10.40
C CYS A 192 -12.29 0.86 -8.98
N MET A 193 -13.28 1.23 -8.16
CA MET A 193 -13.04 1.66 -6.78
C MET A 193 -12.52 0.51 -5.92
N TRP A 194 -13.06 -0.70 -6.11
CA TRP A 194 -12.47 -1.90 -5.53
C TRP A 194 -11.01 -2.06 -5.94
N GLY A 195 -10.72 -2.06 -7.24
CA GLY A 195 -9.36 -2.22 -7.75
C GLY A 195 -8.39 -1.15 -7.23
N ALA A 196 -8.86 0.09 -7.08
CA ALA A 196 -8.10 1.17 -6.44
C ALA A 196 -7.81 0.85 -4.96
N GLY A 197 -8.79 0.29 -4.23
CA GLY A 197 -8.61 -0.18 -2.86
C GLY A 197 -7.54 -1.27 -2.75
N THR A 198 -7.56 -2.26 -3.63
CA THR A 198 -6.53 -3.31 -3.68
C THR A 198 -5.14 -2.71 -3.91
N ALA A 199 -5.00 -1.81 -4.88
CA ALA A 199 -3.73 -1.14 -5.15
C ALA A 199 -3.21 -0.32 -3.95
N ILE A 200 -4.12 0.28 -3.18
CA ILE A 200 -3.77 1.00 -1.94
C ILE A 200 -3.31 0.02 -0.85
N GLY A 201 -3.95 -1.13 -0.70
CA GLY A 201 -3.57 -2.10 0.33
C GLY A 201 -2.26 -2.85 0.04
N GLU A 202 -1.76 -2.82 -1.21
CA GLU A 202 -0.41 -3.28 -1.58
C GLU A 202 0.69 -2.26 -1.26
N LEU A 203 0.32 -1.02 -0.90
CA LEU A 203 1.27 0.07 -0.67
C LEU A 203 2.17 -0.10 0.57
N PRO A 204 1.69 -0.63 1.72
CA PRO A 204 2.54 -0.89 2.88
C PRO A 204 3.73 -1.82 2.60
N PRO A 205 3.55 -3.05 2.05
CA PRO A 205 4.69 -3.90 1.71
C PRO A 205 5.56 -3.29 0.60
N TYR A 206 4.97 -2.55 -0.35
CA TYR A 206 5.74 -1.86 -1.39
C TYR A 206 6.73 -0.83 -0.81
N PHE A 207 6.29 0.00 0.13
CA PHE A 207 7.19 0.99 0.74
C PHE A 207 8.24 0.36 1.64
N MET A 208 7.92 -0.74 2.32
CA MET A 208 8.91 -1.53 3.07
C MET A 208 10.00 -2.07 2.15
N ALA A 209 9.62 -2.79 1.09
CA ALA A 209 10.57 -3.35 0.11
C ALA A 209 11.39 -2.25 -0.60
N ARG A 210 10.77 -1.11 -0.93
CA ARG A 210 11.47 0.01 -1.56
C ARG A 210 12.46 0.68 -0.62
N ALA A 211 12.10 0.86 0.65
CA ALA A 211 12.98 1.44 1.65
C ALA A 211 14.20 0.54 1.90
N ALA A 212 13.99 -0.78 1.98
CA ALA A 212 15.08 -1.76 2.08
C ALA A 212 16.06 -1.67 0.91
N ARG A 213 15.56 -1.72 -0.34
CA ARG A 213 16.40 -1.63 -1.54
C ARG A 213 17.22 -0.34 -1.62
N LEU A 214 16.63 0.79 -1.22
CA LEU A 214 17.32 2.08 -1.23
C LEU A 214 18.35 2.23 -0.09
N SER A 215 18.18 1.49 1.00
CA SER A 215 19.07 1.56 2.16
C SER A 215 20.38 0.80 1.95
N GLY A 216 20.44 -0.13 0.98
CA GLY A 216 21.65 -0.90 0.63
C GLY A 216 22.22 -1.76 1.77
N ALA A 217 21.57 -1.74 2.93
CA ALA A 217 21.72 -2.68 4.01
C ALA A 217 20.61 -3.71 3.81
N GLU A 218 20.96 -4.98 3.72
CA GLU A 218 20.01 -6.05 4.03
C GLU A 218 19.40 -5.70 5.39
N PRO A 219 18.08 -5.45 5.47
CA PRO A 219 17.43 -5.37 6.76
C PRO A 219 17.61 -6.76 7.39
N ASP A 220 18.45 -6.84 8.41
CA ASP A 220 18.76 -8.04 9.19
C ASP A 220 17.58 -8.36 10.14
N ASP A 221 16.37 -8.24 9.60
CA ASP A 221 15.08 -8.39 10.26
C ASP A 221 14.55 -9.77 9.86
N GLU A 222 14.46 -10.73 10.79
CA GLU A 222 14.01 -12.11 10.53
C GLU A 222 12.63 -12.17 9.82
N GLU A 223 11.75 -11.20 10.09
CA GLU A 223 10.44 -11.05 9.44
C GLU A 223 10.55 -10.70 7.94
N TYR A 224 11.66 -10.08 7.53
CA TYR A 224 11.94 -9.75 6.14
C TYR A 224 12.45 -10.96 5.36
N GLU A 225 13.36 -11.76 5.94
CA GLU A 225 13.82 -13.01 5.34
C GLU A 225 12.64 -13.97 5.13
N GLU A 226 11.75 -14.11 6.12
CA GLU A 226 10.53 -14.92 6.01
C GLU A 226 9.59 -14.41 4.90
N PHE A 227 9.46 -13.09 4.75
CA PHE A 227 8.67 -12.49 3.67
C PHE A 227 9.30 -12.70 2.28
N GLU A 228 10.63 -12.65 2.18
CA GLU A 228 11.37 -12.92 0.94
C GLU A 228 11.26 -14.40 0.53
N GLU A 229 11.38 -15.33 1.47
CA GLU A 229 11.13 -16.76 1.23
C GLU A 229 9.69 -17.03 0.77
N MET A 230 8.69 -16.37 1.37
CA MET A 230 7.30 -16.46 0.92
C MET A 230 7.10 -15.93 -0.52
N LEU A 231 7.76 -14.84 -0.89
CA LEU A 231 7.73 -14.28 -2.25
C LEU A 231 8.39 -15.22 -3.26
N GLU A 232 9.55 -15.79 -2.93
CA GLU A 232 10.24 -16.77 -3.78
C GLU A 232 9.37 -18.02 -4.01
N HIS A 233 8.70 -18.51 -2.96
CA HIS A 233 7.76 -19.62 -3.07
C HIS A 233 6.56 -19.28 -3.98
N ALA A 234 5.98 -18.09 -3.84
CA ALA A 234 4.86 -17.65 -4.69
C ALA A 234 5.28 -17.51 -6.16
N GLN A 235 6.48 -16.96 -6.42
CA GLN A 235 7.02 -16.80 -7.76
C GLN A 235 7.34 -18.16 -8.39
N THR A 236 7.89 -19.11 -7.61
CA THR A 236 8.16 -20.48 -8.06
C THR A 236 6.87 -21.22 -8.41
N ALA A 237 5.79 -21.03 -7.64
CA ALA A 237 4.48 -21.59 -7.95
C ALA A 237 3.87 -21.03 -9.25
N GLN A 238 4.00 -19.71 -9.49
CA GLN A 238 3.54 -19.10 -10.74
C GLN A 238 4.34 -19.57 -11.96
N VAL A 239 5.67 -19.66 -11.84
CA VAL A 239 6.54 -20.17 -12.91
C VAL A 239 6.25 -21.64 -13.18
N GLY A 240 6.08 -22.44 -12.13
CA GLY A 240 5.69 -23.85 -12.24
C GLY A 240 4.38 -24.04 -13.00
N MET A 241 3.36 -23.24 -12.69
CA MET A 241 2.08 -23.27 -13.39
C MET A 241 2.20 -22.81 -14.84
N THR A 242 3.02 -21.79 -15.12
CA THR A 242 3.28 -21.30 -16.49
C THR A 242 3.99 -22.36 -17.33
N ILE A 243 4.98 -23.07 -16.77
CA ILE A 243 5.69 -24.18 -17.43
C ILE A 243 4.74 -25.36 -17.69
N LEU A 244 3.83 -25.65 -16.76
CA LEU A 244 2.84 -26.72 -16.92
C LEU A 244 1.86 -26.41 -18.05
N TYR A 245 1.40 -25.16 -18.14
CA TYR A 245 0.59 -24.67 -19.25
C TYR A 245 1.35 -24.70 -20.58
N LEU A 246 2.63 -24.31 -20.59
CA LEU A 246 3.46 -24.39 -21.80
C LEU A 246 3.64 -25.84 -22.26
N ASN A 247 3.89 -26.78 -21.34
CA ASN A 247 4.05 -28.19 -21.67
C ASN A 247 2.76 -28.83 -22.19
N LEU A 248 1.59 -28.49 -21.63
CA LEU A 248 0.30 -28.99 -22.14
C LEU A 248 -0.06 -28.40 -23.52
N THR A 249 0.38 -27.19 -23.83
CA THR A 249 0.07 -26.52 -25.12
C THR A 249 1.08 -26.86 -26.22
N LEU A 250 2.36 -27.08 -25.89
CA LEU A 250 3.40 -27.45 -26.86
C LEU A 250 3.53 -28.96 -27.12
N PHE A 251 3.11 -29.81 -26.18
CA PHE A 251 3.09 -31.26 -26.31
C PHE A 251 1.71 -31.82 -25.92
N PRO A 252 0.72 -31.76 -26.82
CA PRO A 252 -0.49 -32.56 -26.66
C PRO A 252 -0.12 -34.06 -26.79
N PRO A 253 -0.88 -34.96 -26.13
CA PRO A 253 -0.68 -36.41 -26.24
C PRO A 253 -0.91 -36.96 -27.66
#